data_AF-A0AAV0Q2M5-F1
#
_entry.id   AF-A0AAV0Q2M5-F1
#
_cell.length_a   1.000
_cell.length_b   1.000
_cell.length_c   1.000
_cell.angle_alpha   90.00
_cell.angle_beta   90.00
_cell.angle_gamma   90.00
#
_symmetry.space_group_name_H-M   'P 1'
#
loop_
_entity.id
_entity.type
_entity.pdbx_description
1 polymer ?
#
loop_
_entity_poly.entity_id
_entity_poly.type
_entity_poly.pdbx_seq_one_letter_code
_entity_poly.pdbx_strand_id
1 'polypeptide(L)'
;MSQQMKAPIFLLFFHFFIISPFFPTSHSSSQPNCAPLKCSPDAPEILTQFHLTTHHPPGCGKPGFTLSCKHNATTTITFPNHLNLVINSISYDENRIALSDPRRCVHGVFLDLDLSLTPFEYAYLVKEFKYLNCDEVACLSGRERHVHTVEAGERSSFRVPELCRVVKSVRIPFGYSRYLADDEFGLGLTWKTALGGGVRGLPSKQLRGKV
;
A
#
# COMPACT_ATOMS: atom_id res chain seq x y z
N MET A 1 -79.52 -35.70 -25.20
CA MET A 1 -78.13 -36.21 -25.25
C MET A 1 -77.21 -35.00 -25.26
N SER A 2 -76.47 -34.82 -24.17
CA SER A 2 -75.57 -33.68 -23.92
C SER A 2 -74.23 -33.92 -24.59
N GLN A 3 -73.69 -32.93 -25.29
CA GLN A 3 -72.24 -32.83 -25.49
C GLN A 3 -71.78 -31.38 -25.53
N GLN A 4 -71.04 -31.04 -24.49
CA GLN A 4 -70.39 -29.77 -24.21
C GLN A 4 -69.24 -29.51 -25.20
N MET A 5 -69.28 -28.37 -25.91
CA MET A 5 -68.10 -27.79 -26.54
C MET A 5 -67.19 -27.21 -25.45
N LYS A 6 -66.00 -27.80 -25.28
CA LYS A 6 -64.92 -27.25 -24.45
C LYS A 6 -63.93 -26.52 -25.34
N ALA A 7 -63.99 -25.19 -25.32
CA ALA A 7 -62.87 -24.26 -25.51
C ALA A 7 -63.33 -22.89 -24.97
N PRO A 8 -62.48 -22.03 -24.37
CA PRO A 8 -61.03 -21.95 -24.54
C PRO A 8 -60.29 -21.56 -23.23
N ILE A 9 -59.84 -22.54 -22.44
CA ILE A 9 -58.99 -22.25 -21.26
C ILE A 9 -57.55 -21.87 -21.69
N PHE A 10 -57.16 -22.24 -22.92
CA PHE A 10 -55.82 -21.98 -23.46
C PHE A 10 -55.54 -20.50 -23.77
N LEU A 11 -56.57 -19.66 -23.96
CA LEU A 11 -56.38 -18.24 -24.29
C LEU A 11 -56.11 -17.34 -23.07
N LEU A 12 -56.42 -17.81 -21.85
CA LEU A 12 -56.18 -17.03 -20.63
C LEU A 12 -54.71 -17.06 -20.19
N PHE A 13 -53.97 -18.12 -20.54
CA PHE A 13 -52.55 -18.26 -20.18
C PHE A 13 -51.64 -17.35 -21.00
N PHE A 14 -52.02 -17.01 -22.25
CA PHE A 14 -51.21 -16.17 -23.13
C PHE A 14 -51.32 -14.68 -22.82
N HIS A 15 -52.41 -14.25 -22.16
CA HIS A 15 -52.60 -12.84 -21.79
C HIS A 15 -51.89 -12.43 -20.50
N PHE A 16 -51.53 -13.36 -19.62
CA PHE A 16 -50.82 -13.01 -18.38
C PHE A 16 -49.35 -12.63 -18.61
N PHE A 17 -48.76 -13.04 -19.75
CA PHE A 17 -47.37 -12.75 -20.09
C PHE A 17 -47.17 -11.39 -20.80
N ILE A 18 -48.25 -10.77 -21.30
CA ILE A 18 -48.18 -9.54 -22.12
C ILE A 18 -48.48 -8.27 -21.30
N ILE A 19 -48.99 -8.40 -20.07
CA ILE A 19 -49.38 -7.25 -19.21
C ILE A 19 -48.54 -7.20 -17.93
N SER A 20 -47.35 -7.80 -17.90
CA SER A 20 -46.35 -7.39 -16.92
C SER A 20 -45.80 -6.06 -17.42
N PRO A 21 -46.06 -4.92 -16.75
CA PRO A 21 -45.35 -3.72 -17.09
C PRO A 21 -43.88 -4.01 -16.78
N PHE A 22 -43.09 -4.19 -17.84
CA PHE A 22 -41.66 -3.94 -17.79
C PHE A 22 -41.52 -2.45 -17.46
N PHE A 23 -41.69 -2.11 -16.19
CA PHE A 23 -41.09 -0.89 -15.67
C PHE A 23 -39.60 -1.12 -15.84
N PRO A 24 -38.89 -0.37 -16.71
CA PRO A 24 -37.46 -0.28 -16.55
C PRO A 24 -37.28 0.35 -15.17
N THR A 25 -37.01 -0.48 -14.17
CA THR A 25 -36.38 0.00 -12.96
C THR A 25 -35.04 0.54 -13.43
N SER A 26 -35.02 1.85 -13.68
CA SER A 26 -33.80 2.62 -13.65
C SER A 26 -33.27 2.45 -12.23
N HIS A 27 -32.57 1.35 -11.99
CA HIS A 27 -31.53 1.33 -10.98
C HIS A 27 -30.55 2.39 -11.46
N SER A 28 -30.75 3.62 -10.97
CA SER A 28 -29.64 4.51 -10.77
C SER A 28 -28.70 3.75 -9.85
N SER A 29 -27.76 3.01 -10.44
CA SER A 29 -26.54 2.68 -9.73
C SER A 29 -25.91 4.03 -9.45
N SER A 30 -26.23 4.63 -8.31
CA SER A 30 -25.49 5.79 -7.83
C SER A 30 -24.06 5.29 -7.67
N GLN A 31 -23.24 5.54 -8.69
CA GLN A 31 -21.83 5.18 -8.64
C GLN A 31 -21.27 5.83 -7.38
N PRO A 32 -20.51 5.09 -6.55
CA PRO A 32 -19.96 5.66 -5.34
C PRO A 32 -19.12 6.88 -5.73
N ASN A 33 -19.35 8.01 -5.05
CA ASN A 33 -18.57 9.21 -5.28
C ASN A 33 -17.15 8.98 -4.74
N CYS A 34 -16.21 8.72 -5.65
CA CYS A 34 -14.80 8.49 -5.32
C CYS A 34 -13.94 9.73 -5.60
N ALA A 35 -14.48 10.94 -5.40
CA ALA A 35 -13.74 12.18 -5.61
C ALA A 35 -12.42 12.21 -4.82
N PRO A 36 -11.37 12.89 -5.32
CA PRO A 36 -10.14 13.10 -4.57
C PRO A 36 -10.38 13.74 -3.19
N LEU A 37 -9.57 13.34 -2.21
CA LEU A 37 -9.70 13.81 -0.83
C LEU A 37 -8.35 14.17 -0.21
N LYS A 38 -8.41 14.92 0.90
CA LYS A 38 -7.27 15.21 1.76
C LYS A 38 -7.64 14.98 3.23
N CYS A 39 -6.70 14.49 4.03
CA CYS A 39 -6.88 14.41 5.48
C CYS A 39 -6.79 15.77 6.18
N SER A 40 -6.06 16.71 5.60
CA SER A 40 -5.88 18.09 6.07
C SER A 40 -5.49 19.00 4.90
N PRO A 41 -5.55 20.34 5.03
CA PRO A 41 -5.11 21.26 3.97
C PRO A 41 -3.67 20.99 3.48
N ASP A 42 -2.78 20.66 4.42
CA ASP A 42 -1.36 20.43 4.20
C ASP A 42 -1.02 18.96 3.84
N ALA A 43 -1.99 18.04 3.95
CA ALA A 43 -1.81 16.64 3.58
C ALA A 43 -1.71 16.45 2.05
N PRO A 44 -1.05 15.37 1.60
CA PRO A 44 -1.08 15.01 0.18
C PRO A 44 -2.53 14.74 -0.27
N GLU A 45 -2.83 15.14 -1.50
CA GLU A 45 -4.08 14.80 -2.15
C GLU A 45 -4.11 13.31 -2.48
N ILE A 46 -5.23 12.65 -2.18
CA ILE A 46 -5.47 11.22 -2.34
C ILE A 46 -6.39 11.04 -3.54
N LEU A 47 -5.84 10.53 -4.64
CA LEU A 47 -6.61 10.25 -5.86
C LEU A 47 -7.35 8.92 -5.78
N THR A 48 -8.29 8.74 -6.72
CA THR A 48 -9.28 7.65 -6.80
C THR A 48 -8.70 6.24 -6.82
N GLN A 49 -7.39 6.07 -7.08
CA GLN A 49 -6.72 4.77 -7.01
C GLN A 49 -6.56 4.26 -5.58
N PHE A 50 -6.53 5.16 -4.58
CA PHE A 50 -6.43 4.81 -3.17
C PHE A 50 -7.82 4.79 -2.53
N HIS A 51 -8.06 3.80 -1.68
CA HIS A 51 -9.26 3.73 -0.85
C HIS A 51 -8.98 4.38 0.51
N LEU A 52 -9.76 5.40 0.88
CA LEU A 52 -9.62 6.08 2.17
C LEU A 52 -10.72 5.59 3.11
N THR A 53 -10.38 4.73 4.07
CA THR A 53 -11.33 3.88 4.81
C THR A 53 -12.45 4.63 5.55
N THR A 54 -12.22 5.88 5.95
CA THR A 54 -13.16 6.68 6.75
C THR A 54 -13.95 7.71 5.93
N HIS A 55 -13.61 7.90 4.66
CA HIS A 55 -14.21 8.98 3.86
C HIS A 55 -14.74 8.51 2.51
N HIS A 56 -14.15 7.48 1.90
CA HIS A 56 -14.67 6.93 0.65
C HIS A 56 -15.81 5.95 0.92
N PRO A 57 -16.90 5.99 0.12
CA PRO A 57 -17.90 4.94 0.13
C PRO A 57 -17.30 3.57 -0.23
N PRO A 58 -17.96 2.46 0.14
CA PRO A 58 -17.57 1.13 -0.31
C PRO A 58 -17.50 1.05 -1.84
N GLY A 59 -16.45 0.42 -2.37
CA GLY A 59 -16.24 0.25 -3.81
C GLY A 59 -15.31 1.28 -4.48
N CYS A 60 -14.79 2.25 -3.72
CA CYS A 60 -13.74 3.15 -4.21
C CYS A 60 -12.34 2.57 -3.99
N GLY A 61 -11.39 2.96 -4.84
CA GLY A 61 -9.98 2.56 -4.74
C GLY A 61 -9.69 1.16 -5.26
N LYS A 62 -8.40 0.88 -5.45
CA LYS A 62 -7.91 -0.44 -5.87
C LYS A 62 -7.64 -1.33 -4.65
N PRO A 63 -7.85 -2.65 -4.75
CA PRO A 63 -7.45 -3.58 -3.70
C PRO A 63 -5.98 -3.42 -3.32
N GLY A 64 -5.68 -3.40 -2.02
CA GLY A 64 -4.32 -3.23 -1.50
C GLY A 64 -3.81 -1.79 -1.45
N PHE A 65 -4.55 -0.81 -1.99
CA PHE A 65 -4.22 0.62 -1.92
C PHE A 65 -5.06 1.34 -0.85
N THR A 66 -5.09 0.79 0.37
CA THR A 66 -5.92 1.31 1.44
C THR A 66 -5.13 2.27 2.35
N LEU A 67 -5.67 3.47 2.53
CA LEU A 67 -5.13 4.54 3.37
C LEU A 67 -6.12 4.89 4.49
N SER A 68 -5.63 5.55 5.53
CA SER A 68 -6.43 6.07 6.63
C SER A 68 -6.01 7.50 7.02
N CYS A 69 -6.97 8.30 7.47
CA CYS A 69 -6.69 9.57 8.14
C CYS A 69 -6.71 9.35 9.66
N LYS A 70 -5.64 9.74 10.35
CA LYS A 70 -5.62 9.75 11.81
C LYS A 70 -6.20 11.06 12.36
N HIS A 71 -6.53 11.06 13.65
CA HIS A 71 -7.12 12.21 14.35
C HIS A 71 -6.25 13.47 14.33
N ASN A 72 -4.92 13.33 14.24
CA ASN A 72 -4.00 14.45 14.05
C ASN A 72 -3.89 14.90 12.58
N ALA A 73 -4.87 14.54 11.76
CA ALA A 73 -4.96 14.86 10.34
C ALA A 73 -3.81 14.33 9.47
N THR A 74 -3.06 13.34 9.97
CA THR A 74 -2.00 12.65 9.21
C THR A 74 -2.58 11.55 8.34
N THR A 75 -2.06 11.42 7.13
CA THR A 75 -2.38 10.30 6.23
C THR A 75 -1.45 9.13 6.53
N THR A 76 -2.02 7.96 6.78
CA THR A 76 -1.27 6.76 7.11
C THR A 76 -1.61 5.59 6.22
N ILE A 77 -0.62 4.72 6.02
CA ILE A 77 -0.78 3.42 5.38
C ILE A 77 -0.47 2.33 6.40
N THR A 78 -1.25 1.24 6.35
CA THR A 78 -1.07 0.08 7.22
C THR A 78 -0.62 -1.11 6.38
N PHE A 79 0.55 -1.63 6.71
CA PHE A 79 1.13 -2.83 6.14
C PHE A 79 0.73 -4.06 6.98
N PRO A 80 1.01 -5.29 6.51
CA PRO A 80 0.96 -6.48 7.35
C PRO A 80 1.71 -6.30 8.68
N ASN A 81 1.42 -7.15 9.66
CA ASN A 81 1.97 -7.06 11.03
C ASN A 81 1.61 -5.77 11.80
N HIS A 82 0.54 -5.08 11.40
CA HIS A 82 0.10 -3.82 12.00
C HIS A 82 1.15 -2.70 11.94
N LEU A 83 2.08 -2.78 10.97
CA LEU A 83 3.05 -1.72 10.74
C LEU A 83 2.35 -0.51 10.11
N ASN A 84 2.35 0.61 10.83
CA ASN A 84 1.72 1.86 10.38
C ASN A 84 2.78 2.90 10.06
N LEU A 85 2.77 3.41 8.83
CA LEU A 85 3.70 4.45 8.38
C LEU A 85 2.93 5.71 7.97
N VAL A 86 3.58 6.86 8.16
CA VAL A 86 3.04 8.17 7.76
C VAL A 86 3.40 8.43 6.32
N ILE A 87 2.44 8.94 5.55
CA ILE A 87 2.64 9.35 4.17
C ILE A 87 3.07 10.82 4.15
N ASN A 88 4.31 11.05 3.75
CA ASN A 88 4.86 12.39 3.62
C ASN A 88 4.44 13.03 2.29
N SER A 89 4.47 12.25 1.21
CA SER A 89 4.06 12.71 -0.12
C SER A 89 3.68 11.55 -1.03
N ILE A 90 2.85 11.86 -2.03
CA ILE A 90 2.46 10.96 -3.12
C ILE A 90 2.75 11.67 -4.43
N SER A 91 3.58 11.07 -5.26
CA SER A 91 3.83 11.50 -6.64
C SER A 91 3.11 10.54 -7.58
N TYR A 92 2.11 11.03 -8.30
CA TYR A 92 1.32 10.23 -9.22
C TYR A 92 2.03 10.01 -10.56
N ASP A 93 2.81 10.99 -11.03
CA ASP A 93 3.59 10.87 -12.26
C ASP A 93 4.69 9.81 -12.14
N GLU A 94 5.34 9.73 -10.97
CA GLU A 94 6.37 8.72 -10.69
C GLU A 94 5.79 7.41 -10.13
N ASN A 95 4.49 7.36 -9.85
CA ASN A 95 3.86 6.32 -9.04
C ASN A 95 4.67 6.02 -7.77
N ARG A 96 4.98 7.06 -6.98
CA ARG A 96 5.85 6.98 -5.80
C ARG A 96 5.15 7.48 -4.55
N ILE A 97 5.35 6.79 -3.44
CA ILE A 97 4.91 7.20 -2.10
C ILE A 97 6.12 7.29 -1.18
N ALA A 98 6.27 8.44 -0.51
CA ALA A 98 7.33 8.66 0.47
C ALA A 98 6.77 8.48 1.87
N LEU A 99 7.38 7.59 2.64
CA LEU A 99 6.92 7.17 3.96
C LEU A 99 7.93 7.53 5.04
N SER A 100 7.42 7.87 6.22
CA SER A 100 8.20 8.04 7.44
C SER A 100 7.68 7.17 8.60
N ASP A 101 8.58 6.84 9.52
CA ASP A 101 8.24 6.11 10.74
C ASP A 101 7.84 7.09 11.86
N PRO A 102 6.58 7.09 12.32
CA PRO A 102 6.18 7.93 13.43
C PRO A 102 6.89 7.57 14.75
N ARG A 103 7.46 6.36 14.88
CA ARG A 103 8.18 5.92 16.08
C ARG A 103 9.67 6.27 16.07
N ARG A 104 10.20 6.79 14.95
CA ARG A 104 11.64 7.05 14.76
C ARG A 104 12.53 5.82 15.03
N CYS A 105 12.06 4.61 14.71
CA CYS A 105 12.81 3.35 14.78
C CYS A 105 12.76 2.68 13.40
N VAL A 106 13.57 3.22 12.48
CA VAL A 106 13.76 2.73 11.11
C VAL A 106 14.06 1.23 11.06
N HIS A 107 14.85 0.74 12.01
CA HIS A 107 15.19 -0.67 12.09
C HIS A 107 13.97 -1.56 12.37
N GLY A 108 13.05 -1.11 13.24
CA GLY A 108 11.79 -1.80 13.47
C GLY A 108 10.92 -1.83 12.22
N VAL A 109 10.90 -0.75 11.44
CA VAL A 109 10.19 -0.74 10.15
C VAL A 109 10.68 -1.84 9.22
N PHE A 110 11.99 -1.95 8.95
CA PHE A 110 12.48 -3.00 8.04
C PHE A 110 12.35 -4.42 8.59
N LEU A 111 12.30 -4.59 9.91
CA LEU A 111 12.03 -5.89 10.52
C LEU A 111 10.58 -6.31 10.34
N ASP A 112 9.62 -5.38 10.40
CA ASP A 112 8.18 -5.69 10.33
C ASP A 112 7.58 -5.54 8.93
N LEU A 113 8.25 -4.78 8.04
CA LEU A 113 7.76 -4.46 6.71
C LEU A 113 7.69 -5.72 5.83
N ASP A 114 6.48 -6.00 5.37
CA ASP A 114 6.19 -7.04 4.39
C ASP A 114 5.41 -6.43 3.23
N LEU A 115 6.03 -6.45 2.06
CA LEU A 115 5.44 -5.94 0.82
C LEU A 115 4.78 -7.06 -0.02
N SER A 116 4.95 -8.33 0.35
CA SER A 116 4.57 -9.49 -0.48
C SER A 116 3.07 -9.56 -0.78
N LEU A 117 2.24 -9.09 0.16
CA LEU A 117 0.78 -9.04 0.05
C LEU A 117 0.27 -7.63 -0.30
N THR A 118 1.14 -6.77 -0.81
CA THR A 118 0.83 -5.39 -1.15
C THR A 118 1.14 -5.09 -2.62
N PRO A 119 0.51 -4.08 -3.22
CA PRO A 119 0.81 -3.68 -4.59
C PRO A 119 2.10 -2.82 -4.70
N PHE A 120 2.83 -2.66 -3.59
CA PHE A 120 3.98 -1.78 -3.50
C PHE A 120 5.31 -2.53 -3.67
N GLU A 121 6.25 -1.88 -4.33
CA GLU A 121 7.64 -2.32 -4.50
C GLU A 121 8.58 -1.23 -4.00
N TYR A 122 9.85 -1.55 -3.72
CA TYR A 122 10.84 -0.52 -3.39
C TYR A 122 11.09 0.39 -4.59
N ALA A 123 11.06 1.71 -4.38
CA ALA A 123 11.33 2.68 -5.45
C ALA A 123 12.81 2.73 -5.87
N TYR A 124 13.70 2.20 -5.03
CA TYR A 124 15.16 2.22 -5.22
C TYR A 124 15.74 0.81 -5.11
N LEU A 125 16.96 0.64 -5.64
CA LEU A 125 17.70 -0.60 -5.55
C LEU A 125 17.94 -0.99 -4.09
N VAL A 126 17.62 -2.23 -3.76
CA VAL A 126 17.79 -2.79 -2.42
C VAL A 126 19.02 -3.68 -2.31
N LYS A 127 19.62 -3.69 -1.12
CA LYS A 127 20.66 -4.64 -0.72
C LYS A 127 20.15 -5.50 0.42
N GLU A 128 20.65 -6.72 0.51
CA GLU A 128 20.33 -7.61 1.62
C GLU A 128 21.24 -7.31 2.81
N PHE A 129 20.63 -7.18 3.99
CA PHE A 129 21.32 -7.00 5.25
C PHE A 129 20.88 -8.06 6.23
N LYS A 130 21.84 -8.57 7.02
CA LYS A 130 21.56 -9.46 8.15
C LYS A 130 21.50 -8.64 9.42
N TYR A 131 20.38 -8.73 10.12
CA TYR A 131 20.24 -8.19 11.46
C TYR A 131 20.77 -9.20 12.45
N LEU A 132 21.74 -8.76 13.27
CA LEU A 132 22.39 -9.59 14.26
C LEU A 132 21.92 -9.18 15.65
N ASN A 133 21.54 -10.17 16.44
CA ASN A 133 21.36 -10.02 17.87
C ASN A 133 22.62 -10.54 18.54
N CYS A 134 23.52 -9.62 18.86
CA CYS A 134 24.75 -9.86 19.61
C CYS A 134 24.57 -9.59 21.10
N ASP A 135 23.61 -8.71 21.44
CA ASP A 135 22.96 -8.43 22.72
C ASP A 135 21.78 -7.45 22.44
N GLU A 136 20.89 -7.20 23.41
CA GLU A 136 19.54 -6.60 23.23
C GLU A 136 19.53 -5.23 22.49
N VAL A 137 18.66 -5.11 21.48
CA VAL A 137 18.54 -3.95 20.58
C VAL A 137 17.66 -2.84 21.19
N ALA A 138 18.21 -1.63 21.36
CA ALA A 138 17.58 -0.52 22.11
C ALA A 138 16.26 0.07 21.57
N CYS A 139 15.86 -0.17 20.32
CA CYS A 139 14.52 0.18 19.81
C CYS A 139 13.59 -1.02 19.63
N LEU A 140 14.10 -2.23 19.93
CA LEU A 140 13.31 -3.46 20.09
C LEU A 140 13.04 -3.76 21.59
N SER A 141 13.82 -3.18 22.51
CA SER A 141 13.58 -3.10 23.97
C SER A 141 14.28 -1.85 24.57
N GLY A 142 13.66 -1.18 25.54
CA GLY A 142 14.05 0.14 26.02
C GLY A 142 15.43 0.30 26.70
N ARG A 143 15.97 1.53 26.54
CA ARG A 143 17.15 2.18 27.16
C ARG A 143 18.55 1.61 26.81
N GLU A 144 19.32 2.49 26.15
CA GLU A 144 20.77 2.51 25.90
C GLU A 144 21.47 1.17 25.59
N ARG A 145 21.74 0.91 24.29
CA ARG A 145 22.92 0.22 23.69
C ARG A 145 22.75 -0.04 22.17
N HIS A 146 23.87 -0.32 21.47
CA HIS A 146 24.08 -0.14 20.02
C HIS A 146 23.60 -1.31 19.12
N VAL A 147 23.01 -1.01 17.95
CA VAL A 147 22.60 -1.99 16.92
C VAL A 147 23.65 -2.10 15.83
N HIS A 148 24.03 -3.34 15.46
CA HIS A 148 24.93 -3.61 14.34
C HIS A 148 24.18 -4.24 13.17
N THR A 149 24.11 -3.55 12.03
CA THR A 149 23.63 -4.12 10.76
C THR A 149 24.81 -4.37 9.83
N VAL A 150 24.83 -5.54 9.18
CA VAL A 150 25.94 -5.93 8.30
C VAL A 150 25.40 -6.28 6.92
N GLU A 151 26.04 -5.73 5.88
CA GLU A 151 25.71 -6.03 4.48
C GLU A 151 26.02 -7.50 4.18
N ALA A 152 25.01 -8.22 3.70
CA ALA A 152 25.16 -9.61 3.26
C ALA A 152 25.60 -9.58 1.78
N GLY A 153 26.87 -9.87 1.51
CA GLY A 153 27.37 -9.97 0.15
C GLY A 153 28.54 -10.94 0.04
N GLU A 154 28.68 -11.61 -1.10
CA GLU A 154 29.73 -12.61 -1.36
C GLU A 154 31.17 -12.09 -1.18
N ARG A 155 31.35 -10.76 -1.15
CA ARG A 155 32.66 -10.11 -0.94
C ARG A 155 32.93 -9.75 0.52
N SER A 156 31.94 -9.85 1.41
CA SER A 156 32.16 -9.70 2.84
C SER A 156 32.50 -11.08 3.40
N SER A 157 33.77 -11.28 3.78
CA SER A 157 34.25 -12.43 4.56
C SER A 157 33.69 -12.43 5.99
N PHE A 158 32.52 -11.83 6.19
CA PHE A 158 31.96 -11.53 7.49
C PHE A 158 31.40 -12.82 8.08
N ARG A 159 32.16 -13.37 9.03
CA ARG A 159 31.66 -14.42 9.92
C ARG A 159 30.92 -13.73 11.06
N VAL A 160 29.67 -14.14 11.26
CA VAL A 160 28.89 -13.74 12.42
C VAL A 160 29.69 -14.18 13.66
N PRO A 161 30.05 -13.27 14.59
CA PRO A 161 30.74 -13.64 15.82
C PRO A 161 29.94 -14.69 16.60
N GLU A 162 30.62 -15.58 17.33
CA GLU A 162 29.95 -16.70 18.04
C GLU A 162 28.90 -16.26 19.07
N LEU A 163 29.02 -15.03 19.61
CA LEU A 163 28.07 -14.43 20.54
C LEU A 163 26.83 -13.84 19.85
N CYS A 164 26.82 -13.76 18.52
CA CYS A 164 25.75 -13.16 17.74
C CYS A 164 24.91 -14.21 17.03
N ARG A 165 23.59 -14.00 16.99
CA ARG A 165 22.68 -14.78 16.13
C ARG A 165 22.05 -13.90 15.06
N VAL A 166 21.84 -14.46 13.87
CA VAL A 166 21.05 -13.79 12.83
C VAL A 166 19.57 -13.81 13.25
N VAL A 167 18.96 -12.63 13.31
CA VAL A 167 17.54 -12.45 13.61
C VAL A 167 16.71 -12.55 12.33
N LYS A 168 17.10 -11.77 11.31
CA LYS A 168 16.37 -11.68 10.05
C LYS A 168 17.28 -11.15 8.95
N SER A 169 17.09 -11.64 7.73
CA SER A 169 17.57 -10.98 6.51
C SER A 169 16.51 -10.00 6.02
N VAL A 170 16.89 -8.75 5.80
CA VAL A 170 15.99 -7.70 5.30
C VAL A 170 16.58 -6.99 4.10
N ARG A 171 15.71 -6.49 3.22
CA ARG A 171 16.09 -5.72 2.04
C ARG A 171 15.96 -4.22 2.34
N ILE A 172 17.03 -3.47 2.14
CA ILE A 172 17.10 -2.02 2.46
C ILE A 172 17.53 -1.24 1.22
N PRO A 173 16.84 -0.14 0.84
CA PRO A 173 17.08 0.64 -0.38
C PRO A 173 18.25 1.63 -0.33
N PHE A 174 19.00 1.68 0.78
CA PHE A 174 20.15 2.57 0.94
C PHE A 174 21.31 1.83 1.60
N GLY A 175 22.54 2.28 1.29
CA GLY A 175 23.73 1.82 1.98
C GLY A 175 23.69 2.26 3.45
N TYR A 176 24.09 1.36 4.36
CA TYR A 176 24.12 1.65 5.78
C TYR A 176 24.88 2.96 6.08
N SER A 177 24.21 3.89 6.74
CA SER A 177 24.84 5.01 7.43
C SER A 177 24.49 4.92 8.90
N ARG A 178 25.49 4.96 9.77
CA ARG A 178 25.33 5.09 11.24
C ARG A 178 24.55 6.34 11.66
N TYR A 179 24.25 7.24 10.71
CA TYR A 179 23.52 8.49 10.88
C TYR A 179 22.11 8.45 10.30
N LEU A 180 21.54 7.27 10.00
CA LEU A 180 20.11 7.15 9.70
C LEU A 180 19.20 7.40 10.93
N ALA A 181 19.79 7.94 11.99
CA ALA A 181 19.11 8.57 13.10
C ALA A 181 18.57 9.94 12.64
N ASP A 182 17.27 9.94 12.37
CA ASP A 182 16.29 10.76 13.09
C ASP A 182 15.33 11.63 12.25
N ASP A 183 15.71 12.12 11.06
CA ASP A 183 14.80 13.04 10.32
C ASP A 183 14.64 12.74 8.82
N GLU A 184 15.48 11.87 8.25
CA GLU A 184 15.59 11.67 6.79
C GLU A 184 15.16 10.27 6.31
N PHE A 185 14.44 9.52 7.14
CA PHE A 185 13.84 8.24 6.72
C PHE A 185 12.71 8.49 5.73
N GLY A 186 13.07 8.64 4.46
CA GLY A 186 12.15 8.61 3.33
C GLY A 186 12.14 7.22 2.71
N LEU A 187 11.37 6.28 3.27
CA LEU A 187 11.12 5.02 2.59
C LEU A 187 10.26 5.31 1.35
N GLY A 188 10.88 5.26 0.18
CA GLY A 188 10.20 5.38 -1.10
C GLY A 188 9.69 4.02 -1.56
N LEU A 189 8.37 3.90 -1.72
CA LEU A 189 7.76 2.77 -2.42
C LEU A 189 7.15 3.23 -3.73
N THR A 190 7.04 2.31 -4.68
CA THR A 190 6.40 2.52 -5.98
C THR A 190 5.34 1.47 -6.24
N TRP A 191 4.47 1.68 -7.23
CA TRP A 191 3.50 0.69 -7.67
C TRP A 191 3.39 0.68 -9.20
N LYS A 192 2.97 -0.46 -9.75
CA LYS A 192 2.69 -0.58 -11.18
C LYS A 192 1.26 -0.11 -11.45
N THR A 193 1.11 0.90 -12.31
CA THR A 193 -0.17 1.19 -12.92
C THR A 193 -0.47 0.06 -13.92
N ALA A 194 -1.67 -0.53 -13.87
CA ALA A 194 -2.09 -1.49 -14.89
C ALA A 194 -1.91 -0.82 -16.26
N LEU A 195 -1.12 -1.44 -17.15
CA LEU A 195 -0.69 -0.86 -18.42
C LEU A 195 -1.91 -0.52 -19.29
N GLY A 196 -2.36 0.73 -19.22
CA GLY A 196 -3.13 1.38 -20.27
C GLY A 196 -2.19 2.29 -21.03
N GLY A 197 -1.86 1.93 -22.28
CA GLY A 197 -1.31 2.81 -23.34
C GLY A 197 -0.06 3.63 -22.97
N GLY A 198 1.11 3.19 -23.43
CA GLY A 198 2.39 3.67 -22.93
C GLY A 198 2.82 5.09 -23.32
N VAL A 199 3.82 5.58 -22.57
CA VAL A 199 4.87 6.46 -23.08
C VAL A 199 6.19 6.00 -22.45
N ARG A 200 7.21 5.84 -23.29
CA ARG A 200 8.55 5.37 -22.94
C ARG A 200 9.22 6.30 -21.94
N GLY A 201 9.86 5.70 -20.94
CA GLY A 201 10.59 6.40 -19.88
C GLY A 201 11.74 7.26 -20.40
N LEU A 202 11.97 8.38 -19.70
CA LEU A 202 13.18 9.17 -19.79
C LEU A 202 14.10 8.81 -18.60
N PRO A 203 15.41 8.61 -18.80
CA PRO A 203 16.31 8.24 -17.72
C PRO A 203 16.56 9.43 -16.77
N SER A 204 16.57 9.11 -15.47
CA SER A 204 16.90 10.03 -14.38
C SER A 204 18.30 10.62 -14.57
N LYS A 205 18.40 11.96 -14.60
CA LYS A 205 19.68 12.66 -14.60
C LYS A 205 20.33 12.52 -13.23
N GLN A 206 21.49 11.87 -13.24
CA GLN A 206 22.46 11.80 -12.17
C GLN A 206 22.77 13.21 -11.60
N LEU A 207 22.35 13.46 -10.36
CA LEU A 207 22.76 14.65 -9.60
C LEU A 207 24.25 14.54 -9.31
N ARG A 208 25.02 15.38 -10.01
CA ARG A 208 26.45 15.55 -9.87
C ARG A 208 26.72 16.34 -8.58
N GLY A 209 27.43 15.72 -7.66
CA GLY A 209 27.91 16.37 -6.43
C GLY A 209 28.74 17.62 -6.76
N LYS A 210 28.61 18.64 -5.90
CA LYS A 210 29.55 19.75 -5.82
C LYS A 210 30.22 19.68 -4.45
N VAL A 211 31.55 19.74 -4.55
CA VAL A 211 32.61 19.64 -3.54
C VAL A 211 32.34 20.52 -2.33
#